data_AF-A0A7K1RBJ3-F1
#
_entry.id   AF-A0A7K1RBJ3-F1
#
_cell.length_a   1.000
_cell.length_b   1.000
_cell.length_c   1.000
_cell.angle_alpha   90.00
_cell.angle_beta   90.00
_cell.angle_gamma   90.00
#
_symmetry.space_group_name_H-M   'P 1'
#
loop_
_entity.id
_entity.type
_entity.pdbx_description
1 polymer ?
#
loop_
_entity_poly.entity_id
_entity_poly.type
_entity_poly.pdbx_seq_one_letter_code
_entity_poly.pdbx_strand_id
1 'polypeptide(L)'
;MDNVAEQGKQPPALDYIRQPAEIYRQSFEIIRREANLDRFPAAMQPLVIRLIHACGMIDLADDIVFSQGAFEAGAAALAAGAPILCDAEMVRHGIIRSLLPAENQVICLINDVRVRPLAAWAGNTRSAAQVNLWAGQLEGAVVAIGNAPTALFRLLELLDQGASKPALILGLPVGFVGAAESKAELAANSRGVPFIAVQGRRGGSAMASAAVNALAGGLGAND
;
A
#
# COMPACT_ATOMS: atom_id res chain seq x y z
N MET A 1 -46.74 -25.39 43.05
CA MET A 1 -45.28 -25.52 42.80
C MET A 1 -45.01 -24.61 41.62
N ASP A 2 -44.80 -23.32 41.91
CA ASP A 2 -44.75 -22.30 40.89
C ASP A 2 -43.30 -22.07 40.49
N ASN A 3 -42.98 -22.53 39.28
CA ASN A 3 -41.69 -22.37 38.64
C ASN A 3 -41.63 -20.93 38.09
N VAL A 4 -41.11 -20.00 38.89
CA VAL A 4 -40.81 -18.64 38.43
C VAL A 4 -39.60 -18.74 37.52
N ALA A 5 -39.85 -18.72 36.22
CA ALA A 5 -38.81 -18.61 35.20
C ALA A 5 -37.95 -17.37 35.49
N GLU A 6 -36.68 -17.60 35.80
CA GLU A 6 -35.65 -16.56 35.78
C GLU A 6 -35.62 -15.93 34.39
N GLN A 7 -36.18 -14.73 34.28
CA GLN A 7 -35.95 -13.88 33.12
C GLN A 7 -34.47 -13.54 33.08
N GLY A 8 -33.72 -14.26 32.23
CA GLY A 8 -32.30 -14.06 32.02
C GLY A 8 -32.01 -12.59 31.74
N LYS A 9 -31.29 -11.94 32.66
CA LYS A 9 -30.93 -10.52 32.57
C LYS A 9 -30.06 -10.32 31.33
N GLN A 10 -30.56 -9.58 30.34
CA GLN A 10 -29.82 -9.29 29.11
C GLN A 10 -28.52 -8.56 29.47
N PRO A 11 -27.35 -8.97 28.92
CA PRO A 11 -26.08 -8.35 29.27
C PRO A 11 -26.12 -6.84 28.92
N PRO A 12 -25.42 -5.99 29.70
CA PRO A 12 -25.40 -4.56 29.44
C PRO A 12 -24.88 -4.29 28.04
N ALA A 13 -25.53 -3.35 27.34
CA ALA A 13 -25.09 -2.93 26.02
C ALA A 13 -23.68 -2.32 26.11
N LEU A 14 -22.80 -2.72 25.20
CA LEU A 14 -21.47 -2.15 25.07
C LEU A 14 -21.57 -0.72 24.52
N ASP A 15 -20.79 0.20 25.10
CA ASP A 15 -20.70 1.60 24.69
C ASP A 15 -19.59 1.78 23.63
N TYR A 16 -19.99 2.14 22.41
CA TYR A 16 -19.08 2.39 21.30
C TYR A 16 -19.78 3.26 20.22
N ILE A 17 -18.98 4.00 19.46
CA ILE A 17 -19.45 4.81 18.33
C ILE A 17 -19.95 3.87 17.22
N ARG A 18 -21.17 4.09 16.74
CA ARG A 18 -21.80 3.28 15.68
C ARG A 18 -21.86 3.97 14.32
N GLN A 19 -21.38 5.20 14.21
CA GLN A 19 -21.37 5.99 12.98
C GLN A 19 -20.00 5.89 12.30
N PRO A 20 -19.87 5.23 11.14
CA PRO A 20 -18.58 5.03 10.48
C PRO A 20 -17.81 6.33 10.18
N ALA A 21 -18.51 7.35 9.66
CA ALA A 21 -17.91 8.65 9.36
C ALA A 21 -17.29 9.30 10.61
N GLU A 22 -17.95 9.17 11.76
CA GLU A 22 -17.45 9.70 13.03
C GLU A 22 -16.22 8.94 13.53
N ILE A 23 -16.19 7.61 13.36
CA ILE A 23 -15.02 6.78 13.69
C ILE A 23 -13.81 7.22 12.86
N TYR A 24 -13.99 7.42 11.54
CA TYR A 24 -12.93 7.89 10.66
C TYR A 24 -12.45 9.30 11.03
N ARG A 25 -13.38 10.23 11.27
CA ARG A 25 -13.07 11.61 11.67
C ARG A 25 -12.23 11.63 12.95
N GLN A 26 -12.67 10.94 13.99
CA GLN A 26 -11.94 10.87 15.27
C GLN A 26 -10.59 10.19 15.11
N SER A 27 -10.52 9.09 14.35
CA SER A 27 -9.25 8.38 14.12
C SER A 27 -8.21 9.27 13.44
N PHE A 28 -8.59 10.00 12.39
CA PHE A 28 -7.66 10.91 11.69
C PHE A 28 -7.26 12.12 12.55
N GLU A 29 -8.14 12.63 13.40
CA GLU A 29 -7.80 13.69 14.35
C GLU A 29 -6.78 13.24 15.38
N ILE A 30 -6.93 12.02 15.92
CA ILE A 30 -5.95 11.43 16.84
C ILE A 30 -4.59 11.32 16.16
N ILE A 31 -4.54 10.77 14.94
CA ILE A 31 -3.30 10.61 14.18
C ILE A 31 -2.64 11.96 13.91
N ARG A 32 -3.40 13.00 13.51
CA ARG A 32 -2.84 14.34 13.26
C ARG A 32 -2.18 14.95 14.49
N ARG A 33 -2.71 14.67 15.68
CA ARG A 33 -2.17 15.19 16.94
C ARG A 33 -0.92 14.45 17.38
N GLU A 34 -0.85 13.15 17.11
CA GLU A 34 0.16 12.26 17.72
C GLU A 34 1.32 11.94 16.77
N ALA A 35 1.09 11.93 15.46
CA ALA A 35 2.14 11.64 14.48
C ALA A 35 3.00 12.86 14.18
N ASN A 36 4.29 12.62 13.93
CA ASN A 36 5.24 13.63 13.48
C ASN A 36 4.98 14.02 12.02
N LEU A 37 3.90 14.75 11.75
CA LEU A 37 3.49 15.13 10.40
C LEU A 37 4.28 16.33 9.83
N ASP A 38 4.88 17.14 10.70
CA ASP A 38 5.58 18.38 10.31
C ASP A 38 6.83 18.13 9.44
N ARG A 39 7.39 16.91 9.47
CA ARG A 39 8.50 16.52 8.59
C ARG A 39 8.06 16.24 7.14
N PHE A 40 6.76 16.23 6.85
CA PHE A 40 6.23 15.92 5.53
C PHE A 40 5.67 17.16 4.85
N PRO A 41 5.88 17.31 3.52
CA PRO A 41 5.13 18.28 2.73
C PRO A 41 3.63 18.07 2.90
N ALA A 42 2.84 19.14 2.82
CA ALA A 42 1.38 19.07 2.99
C ALA A 42 0.72 18.03 2.08
N ALA A 43 1.20 17.87 0.84
CA ALA A 43 0.71 16.87 -0.10
C ALA A 43 0.93 15.41 0.36
N MET A 44 1.98 15.14 1.14
CA MET A 44 2.28 13.80 1.66
C MET A 44 1.47 13.44 2.92
N GLN A 45 0.98 14.42 3.67
CA GLN A 45 0.31 14.17 4.96
C GLN A 45 -0.91 13.25 4.87
N PRO A 46 -1.81 13.36 3.86
CA PRO A 46 -2.91 12.42 3.68
C PRO A 46 -2.44 10.95 3.57
N LEU A 47 -1.34 10.72 2.87
CA LEU A 47 -0.77 9.38 2.72
C LEU A 47 -0.22 8.86 4.04
N VAL A 48 0.55 9.68 4.76
CA VAL A 48 1.11 9.30 6.08
C VAL A 48 -0.01 8.96 7.06
N ILE A 49 -1.06 9.77 7.13
CA ILE A 49 -2.23 9.52 7.99
C ILE A 49 -2.90 8.19 7.65
N ARG A 50 -3.11 7.89 6.36
CA ARG A 50 -3.73 6.63 5.94
C ARG A 50 -2.85 5.41 6.22
N LEU A 51 -1.54 5.53 6.06
CA LEU A 51 -0.61 4.47 6.43
C LEU A 51 -0.68 4.15 7.93
N ILE A 52 -0.67 5.18 8.77
CA ILE A 52 -0.79 5.03 10.22
C ILE A 52 -2.15 4.45 10.61
N HIS A 53 -3.24 4.95 10.02
CA HIS A 53 -4.58 4.42 10.26
C HIS A 53 -4.69 2.93 9.90
N ALA A 54 -4.07 2.51 8.80
CA ALA A 54 -4.11 1.12 8.33
C ALA A 54 -3.34 0.14 9.23
N CYS A 55 -2.47 0.62 10.12
CA CYS A 55 -1.60 -0.23 10.94
C CYS A 55 -1.65 0.05 12.45
N GLY A 56 -2.22 1.17 12.87
CA GLY A 56 -2.31 1.59 14.27
C GLY A 56 -0.99 2.05 14.91
N MET A 57 0.06 2.32 14.13
CA MET A 57 1.39 2.69 14.62
C MET A 57 1.71 4.16 14.30
N ILE A 58 1.59 5.04 15.28
CA ILE A 58 1.88 6.49 15.14
C ILE A 58 3.33 6.75 14.71
N ASP A 59 4.26 5.99 15.27
CA ASP A 59 5.71 6.05 15.02
C ASP A 59 6.10 5.53 13.63
N LEU A 60 5.15 5.07 12.81
CA LEU A 60 5.41 4.73 11.40
C LEU A 60 5.90 5.95 10.62
N ALA A 61 5.48 7.15 11.01
CA ALA A 61 5.93 8.41 10.42
C ALA A 61 7.46 8.54 10.38
N ASP A 62 8.16 7.93 11.35
CA ASP A 62 9.61 8.03 11.43
C ASP A 62 10.34 7.16 10.39
N ASP A 63 9.72 6.06 9.96
CA ASP A 63 10.28 5.13 8.97
C ASP A 63 9.96 5.49 7.52
N ILE A 64 9.08 6.46 7.26
CA ILE A 64 8.68 6.80 5.89
C ILE A 64 9.80 7.59 5.20
N VAL A 65 10.21 7.10 4.04
CA VAL A 65 11.13 7.77 3.12
C VAL A 65 10.52 7.88 1.74
N PHE A 66 10.80 8.97 1.05
CA PHE A 66 10.17 9.29 -0.23
C PHE A 66 11.08 10.19 -1.08
N SER A 67 10.92 10.12 -2.40
CA SER A 67 11.53 11.08 -3.31
C SER A 67 10.69 12.36 -3.40
N GLN A 68 11.32 13.49 -3.73
CA GLN A 68 10.59 14.74 -4.00
C GLN A 68 9.55 14.54 -5.11
N GLY A 69 8.33 15.06 -4.90
CA GLY A 69 7.24 14.98 -5.87
C GLY A 69 6.57 13.60 -6.02
N ALA A 70 6.89 12.62 -5.15
CA ALA A 70 6.39 11.25 -5.30
C ALA A 70 4.85 11.15 -5.19
N PHE A 71 4.25 11.90 -4.26
CA PHE A 71 2.79 11.90 -4.10
C PHE A 71 2.10 12.44 -5.35
N GLU A 72 2.57 13.58 -5.84
CA GLU A 72 2.03 14.26 -7.00
C GLU A 72 2.19 13.42 -8.27
N ALA A 73 3.34 12.76 -8.45
CA ALA A 73 3.58 11.86 -9.57
C ALA A 73 2.60 10.67 -9.56
N GLY A 74 2.39 10.04 -8.40
CA GLY A 74 1.44 8.94 -8.26
C GLY A 74 0.00 9.37 -8.48
N ALA A 75 -0.42 10.47 -7.85
CA ALA A 75 -1.78 11.00 -7.99
C ALA A 75 -2.09 11.40 -9.44
N ALA A 76 -1.14 12.08 -10.11
CA ALA A 76 -1.28 12.46 -11.51
C ALA A 76 -1.37 11.24 -12.44
N ALA A 77 -0.56 10.20 -12.20
CA ALA A 77 -0.62 8.96 -12.97
C ALA A 77 -1.98 8.27 -12.82
N LEU A 78 -2.50 8.17 -11.60
CA LEU A 78 -3.83 7.60 -11.38
C LEU A 78 -4.91 8.44 -12.06
N ALA A 79 -4.88 9.76 -11.94
CA ALA A 79 -5.82 10.65 -12.62
C ALA A 79 -5.77 10.51 -14.15
N ALA A 80 -4.60 10.18 -14.72
CA ALA A 80 -4.42 9.89 -16.13
C ALA A 80 -4.85 8.47 -16.56
N GLY A 81 -5.38 7.65 -15.64
CA GLY A 81 -5.83 6.29 -15.94
C GLY A 81 -4.74 5.22 -15.87
N ALA A 82 -3.57 5.51 -15.31
CA ALA A 82 -2.48 4.55 -15.20
C ALA A 82 -2.90 3.27 -14.44
N PRO A 83 -2.42 2.09 -14.84
CA PRO A 83 -2.69 0.86 -14.11
C PRO A 83 -1.92 0.85 -12.78
N ILE A 84 -2.48 0.09 -11.83
CA ILE A 84 -1.87 -0.20 -10.54
C ILE A 84 -1.39 -1.66 -10.55
N LEU A 85 -0.08 -1.86 -10.41
CA LEU A 85 0.55 -3.18 -10.43
C LEU A 85 0.86 -3.64 -8.99
N CYS A 86 0.16 -4.68 -8.53
CA CYS A 86 0.23 -5.17 -7.17
C CYS A 86 1.04 -6.47 -7.07
N ASP A 87 1.93 -6.57 -6.08
CA ASP A 87 2.71 -7.78 -5.83
C ASP A 87 1.90 -8.92 -5.15
N ALA A 88 0.78 -8.59 -4.50
CA ALA A 88 -0.05 -9.56 -3.81
C ALA A 88 -1.55 -9.25 -3.93
N GLU A 89 -2.38 -10.29 -3.91
CA GLU A 89 -3.84 -10.18 -3.95
C GLU A 89 -4.38 -9.32 -2.80
N MET A 90 -3.79 -9.42 -1.60
CA MET A 90 -4.21 -8.59 -0.47
C MET A 90 -4.02 -7.09 -0.73
N VAL A 91 -2.97 -6.68 -1.47
CA VAL A 91 -2.80 -5.28 -1.89
C VAL A 91 -3.93 -4.90 -2.83
N ARG A 92 -4.18 -5.73 -3.84
CA ARG A 92 -5.27 -5.52 -4.82
C ARG A 92 -6.64 -5.42 -4.15
N HIS A 93 -6.93 -6.26 -3.16
CA HIS A 93 -8.22 -6.28 -2.47
C HIS A 93 -8.41 -5.13 -1.47
N GLY A 94 -7.33 -4.55 -0.95
CA GLY A 94 -7.42 -3.38 -0.07
C GLY A 94 -7.59 -2.05 -0.81
N ILE A 95 -7.44 -2.04 -2.14
CA ILE A 95 -7.64 -0.83 -2.96
C ILE A 95 -9.13 -0.60 -3.13
N ILE A 96 -9.57 0.58 -2.72
CA ILE A 96 -10.96 1.00 -2.73
C ILE A 96 -11.29 1.55 -4.11
N ARG A 97 -12.09 0.77 -4.87
CA ARG A 97 -12.40 1.09 -6.27
C ARG A 97 -13.14 2.40 -6.46
N SER A 98 -14.02 2.77 -5.54
CA SER A 98 -14.78 4.03 -5.58
C SER A 98 -13.91 5.28 -5.40
N LEU A 99 -12.68 5.15 -4.86
CA LEU A 99 -11.76 6.28 -4.73
C LEU A 99 -10.89 6.48 -5.98
N LEU A 100 -10.86 5.54 -6.92
CA LEU A 100 -10.02 5.64 -8.11
C LEU A 100 -10.53 6.77 -9.03
N PRO A 101 -9.66 7.70 -9.46
CA PRO A 101 -10.09 8.89 -10.22
C PRO A 101 -10.44 8.59 -11.68
N ALA A 102 -10.09 7.40 -12.18
CA ALA A 102 -10.40 6.93 -13.53
C ALA A 102 -10.67 5.42 -13.50
N GLU A 103 -10.89 4.80 -14.66
CA GLU A 103 -10.99 3.34 -14.80
C GLU A 103 -9.61 2.66 -14.66
N ASN A 104 -8.89 2.96 -13.57
CA ASN A 104 -7.58 2.40 -13.29
C ASN A 104 -7.69 0.88 -13.10
N GLN A 105 -7.01 0.12 -13.96
CA GLN A 105 -6.88 -1.31 -13.75
C GLN A 105 -6.04 -1.56 -12.49
N VAL A 106 -6.43 -2.54 -11.67
CA VAL A 106 -5.61 -2.98 -10.53
C VAL A 106 -5.31 -4.45 -10.73
N ILE A 107 -4.03 -4.74 -10.94
CA ILE A 107 -3.55 -5.95 -11.57
C ILE A 107 -2.64 -6.66 -10.59
N CYS A 108 -2.91 -7.93 -10.32
CA CYS A 108 -2.01 -8.81 -9.61
C CYS A 108 -1.92 -10.10 -10.41
N LEU A 109 -0.71 -10.50 -10.79
CA LEU A 109 -0.50 -11.68 -11.65
C LEU A 109 -0.02 -12.89 -10.85
N ILE A 110 0.02 -12.82 -9.51
CA ILE A 110 0.59 -13.87 -8.65
C ILE A 110 -0.06 -15.26 -8.85
N ASN A 111 -1.31 -15.27 -9.31
CA ASN A 111 -2.09 -16.47 -9.62
C ASN A 111 -2.21 -16.77 -11.12
N ASP A 112 -1.59 -15.97 -12.00
CA ASP A 112 -1.52 -16.25 -13.42
C ASP A 112 -0.84 -17.60 -13.66
N VAL A 113 -1.41 -18.40 -14.57
CA VAL A 113 -0.93 -19.76 -14.90
C VAL A 113 0.54 -19.80 -15.31
N ARG A 114 1.07 -18.70 -15.87
CA ARG A 114 2.47 -18.57 -16.32
C ARG A 114 3.45 -18.36 -15.17
N VAL A 115 3.01 -17.86 -14.01
CA VAL A 115 3.92 -17.46 -12.92
C VAL A 115 4.62 -18.64 -12.27
N ARG A 116 3.92 -19.76 -12.03
CA ARG A 116 4.52 -20.95 -11.41
C ARG A 116 5.64 -21.55 -12.27
N PRO A 117 5.42 -21.85 -13.57
CA PRO A 117 6.48 -22.28 -14.47
C PRO A 117 7.64 -21.28 -14.55
N LEU A 118 7.35 -19.98 -14.66
CA LEU A 118 8.36 -18.95 -14.77
C LEU A 118 9.25 -18.85 -13.51
N ALA A 119 8.64 -18.93 -12.32
CA ALA A 119 9.36 -18.96 -11.05
C ALA A 119 10.31 -20.16 -10.96
N ALA A 120 9.84 -21.34 -11.37
CA ALA A 120 10.65 -22.56 -11.37
C ALA A 120 11.81 -22.46 -12.37
N TRP A 121 11.55 -21.98 -13.59
CA TRP A 121 12.58 -21.81 -14.63
C TRP A 121 13.63 -20.77 -14.22
N ALA A 122 13.21 -19.66 -13.62
CA ALA A 122 14.12 -18.59 -13.21
C ALA A 122 14.82 -18.85 -11.85
N GLY A 123 14.47 -19.93 -11.15
CA GLY A 123 14.99 -20.20 -9.80
C GLY A 123 14.64 -19.10 -8.77
N ASN A 124 13.47 -18.47 -8.91
CA ASN A 124 13.07 -17.31 -8.10
C ASN A 124 11.65 -17.49 -7.52
N THR A 125 11.19 -16.56 -6.68
CA THR A 125 9.86 -16.62 -6.08
C THR A 125 8.76 -16.32 -7.11
N ARG A 126 7.53 -16.75 -6.83
CA ARG A 126 6.35 -16.36 -7.64
C ARG A 126 6.15 -14.85 -7.68
N SER A 127 6.41 -14.17 -6.57
CA SER A 127 6.24 -12.73 -6.47
C SER A 127 7.28 -11.96 -7.27
N ALA A 128 8.51 -12.47 -7.44
CA ALA A 128 9.46 -11.94 -8.40
C ALA A 128 9.09 -12.30 -9.84
N ALA A 129 8.71 -13.56 -10.09
CA ALA A 129 8.39 -14.05 -11.43
C ALA A 129 7.24 -13.27 -12.09
N GLN A 130 6.18 -12.92 -11.35
CA GLN A 130 5.08 -12.11 -11.91
C GLN A 130 5.54 -10.72 -12.39
N VAL A 131 6.60 -10.15 -11.80
CA VAL A 131 7.10 -8.81 -12.17
C VAL A 131 7.62 -8.83 -13.60
N ASN A 132 8.19 -9.95 -14.06
CA ASN A 132 8.58 -10.12 -15.46
C ASN A 132 7.37 -10.06 -16.42
N LEU A 133 6.17 -10.39 -15.93
CA LEU A 133 4.94 -10.32 -16.72
C LEU A 133 4.33 -8.91 -16.76
N TRP A 134 4.89 -7.94 -16.03
CA TRP A 134 4.46 -6.54 -16.04
C TRP A 134 5.03 -5.71 -17.19
N ALA A 135 6.01 -6.22 -17.95
CA ALA A 135 6.78 -5.44 -18.92
C ALA A 135 5.93 -4.56 -19.87
N GLY A 136 4.80 -5.07 -20.36
CA GLY A 136 3.90 -4.32 -21.26
C GLY A 136 2.98 -3.30 -20.59
N GLN A 137 3.03 -3.17 -19.27
CA GLN A 137 2.16 -2.29 -18.47
C GLN A 137 2.96 -1.43 -17.48
N LEU A 138 4.30 -1.56 -17.45
CA LEU A 138 5.12 -0.93 -16.43
C LEU A 138 5.28 0.58 -16.65
N GLU A 139 5.30 1.02 -17.91
CA GLU A 139 5.48 2.43 -18.27
C GLU A 139 4.35 3.30 -17.68
N GLY A 140 4.73 4.28 -16.87
CA GLY A 140 3.78 5.20 -16.25
C GLY A 140 2.87 4.58 -15.17
N ALA A 141 3.00 3.29 -14.85
CA ALA A 141 2.18 2.63 -13.84
C ALA A 141 2.46 3.11 -12.41
N VAL A 142 1.51 2.89 -11.51
CA VAL A 142 1.75 2.94 -10.06
C VAL A 142 2.01 1.52 -9.58
N VAL A 143 3.23 1.23 -9.13
CA VAL A 143 3.60 -0.10 -8.65
C VAL A 143 3.45 -0.16 -7.14
N ALA A 144 2.64 -1.08 -6.63
CA ALA A 144 2.37 -1.28 -5.21
C ALA A 144 2.91 -2.63 -4.72
N ILE A 145 4.03 -2.57 -4.00
CA ILE A 145 4.67 -3.75 -3.42
C ILE A 145 4.45 -3.72 -1.92
N GLY A 146 3.52 -4.53 -1.42
CA GLY A 146 3.13 -4.56 -0.01
C GLY A 146 3.55 -5.83 0.73
N ASN A 147 4.01 -6.87 0.05
CA ASN A 147 4.23 -8.18 0.68
C ASN A 147 5.63 -8.75 0.44
N ALA A 148 6.10 -8.79 -0.80
CA ALA A 148 7.26 -9.59 -1.19
C ALA A 148 8.48 -8.72 -1.51
N PRO A 149 9.54 -8.76 -0.68
CA PRO A 149 10.79 -8.05 -0.98
C PRO A 149 11.43 -8.47 -2.31
N THR A 150 11.27 -9.74 -2.68
CA THR A 150 11.78 -10.29 -3.95
C THR A 150 11.09 -9.69 -5.18
N ALA A 151 9.83 -9.23 -5.06
CA ALA A 151 9.18 -8.47 -6.12
C ALA A 151 9.84 -7.10 -6.30
N LEU A 152 10.20 -6.43 -5.20
CA LEU A 152 10.87 -5.13 -5.26
C LEU A 152 12.28 -5.26 -5.82
N PHE A 153 13.09 -6.21 -5.36
CA PHE A 153 14.39 -6.49 -5.97
C PHE A 153 14.27 -6.77 -7.46
N ARG A 154 13.31 -7.63 -7.86
CA ARG A 154 13.15 -7.96 -9.26
C ARG A 154 12.75 -6.76 -10.12
N LEU A 155 11.91 -5.87 -9.59
CA LEU A 155 11.56 -4.63 -10.27
C LEU A 155 12.81 -3.76 -10.50
N LEU A 156 13.66 -3.59 -9.48
CA LEU A 156 14.88 -2.81 -9.58
C LEU A 156 15.86 -3.42 -10.60
N GLU A 157 16.02 -4.75 -10.62
CA GLU A 157 16.80 -5.44 -11.65
C GLU A 157 16.26 -5.20 -13.07
N LEU A 158 14.94 -5.20 -13.26
CA LEU A 158 14.35 -4.89 -14.57
C LEU A 158 14.62 -3.45 -14.99
N LEU A 159 14.58 -2.51 -14.06
CA LEU A 159 14.93 -1.10 -14.33
C LEU A 159 16.41 -0.96 -14.71
N ASP A 160 17.30 -1.69 -14.03
CA ASP A 160 18.73 -1.76 -14.40
C ASP A 160 18.94 -2.38 -15.79
N GLN A 161 18.06 -3.28 -16.20
CA GLN A 161 18.02 -3.90 -17.54
C GLN A 161 17.37 -3.01 -18.61
N GLY A 162 16.94 -1.80 -18.27
CA GLY A 162 16.36 -0.83 -19.21
C GLY A 162 14.86 -0.98 -19.44
N ALA A 163 14.12 -1.63 -18.53
CA ALA A 163 12.66 -1.65 -18.61
C ALA A 163 12.06 -0.23 -18.50
N SER A 164 10.88 -0.03 -19.12
CA SER A 164 10.16 1.24 -19.02
C SER A 164 9.87 1.58 -17.55
N LYS A 165 9.95 2.88 -17.23
CA LYS A 165 9.83 3.37 -15.86
C LYS A 165 8.36 3.51 -15.45
N PRO A 166 7.96 3.01 -14.27
CA PRO A 166 6.68 3.38 -13.68
C PRO A 166 6.67 4.85 -13.27
N ALA A 167 5.48 5.41 -13.06
CA ALA A 167 5.32 6.77 -12.54
C ALA A 167 5.65 6.85 -11.04
N LEU A 168 5.38 5.77 -10.29
CA LEU A 168 5.63 5.70 -8.85
C LEU A 168 5.87 4.25 -8.39
N ILE A 169 6.81 4.07 -7.47
CA ILE A 169 7.00 2.82 -6.72
C ILE A 169 6.61 3.02 -5.26
N LEU A 170 5.58 2.31 -4.81
CA LEU A 170 5.22 2.15 -3.41
C LEU A 170 5.95 0.91 -2.86
N GLY A 171 7.10 1.14 -2.21
CA GLY A 171 7.97 0.11 -1.64
C GLY A 171 7.64 -0.18 -0.18
N LEU A 172 6.58 -0.95 0.07
CA LEU A 172 6.12 -1.33 1.41
C LEU A 172 6.13 -2.85 1.70
N PRO A 173 7.02 -3.69 1.14
CA PRO A 173 7.07 -5.09 1.57
C PRO A 173 7.39 -5.17 3.08
N VAL A 174 6.62 -6.00 3.78
CA VAL A 174 6.87 -6.39 5.18
C VAL A 174 7.75 -7.64 5.21
N GLY A 175 8.59 -7.77 6.23
CA GLY A 175 9.28 -9.03 6.44
C GLY A 175 10.55 -8.92 7.27
N PHE A 176 11.07 -10.08 7.64
CA PHE A 176 12.29 -10.21 8.43
C PHE A 176 13.53 -10.52 7.58
N VAL A 177 13.34 -10.87 6.30
CA VAL A 177 14.40 -11.22 5.36
C VAL A 177 14.17 -10.45 4.06
N GLY A 178 15.14 -9.63 3.65
CA GLY A 178 15.12 -8.89 2.39
C GLY A 178 14.25 -7.63 2.38
N ALA A 179 13.30 -7.48 3.32
CA ALA A 179 12.40 -6.33 3.34
C ALA A 179 13.15 -5.02 3.57
N ALA A 180 13.97 -4.96 4.61
CA ALA A 180 14.75 -3.77 4.92
C ALA A 180 15.73 -3.45 3.79
N GLU A 181 16.40 -4.47 3.26
CA GLU A 181 17.41 -4.37 2.23
C GLU A 181 16.82 -3.92 0.89
N SER A 182 15.69 -4.49 0.45
CA SER A 182 15.03 -4.11 -0.80
C SER A 182 14.54 -2.67 -0.81
N LYS A 183 14.04 -2.18 0.33
CA LYS A 183 13.57 -0.80 0.48
C LYS A 183 14.73 0.18 0.66
N ALA A 184 15.82 -0.24 1.30
CA ALA A 184 17.05 0.54 1.37
C ALA A 184 17.67 0.69 -0.03
N GLU A 185 17.69 -0.38 -0.83
CA GLU A 185 18.16 -0.35 -2.22
C GLU A 185 17.31 0.59 -3.09
N LEU A 186 15.99 0.53 -2.97
CA LEU A 186 15.07 1.48 -3.63
C LEU A 186 15.36 2.93 -3.22
N ALA A 187 15.56 3.18 -1.92
CA ALA A 187 15.79 4.52 -1.40
C ALA A 187 17.16 5.09 -1.76
N ALA A 188 18.18 4.23 -1.84
CA ALA A 188 19.53 4.60 -2.26
C ALA A 188 19.62 4.90 -3.75
N ASN A 189 18.93 4.12 -4.59
CA ASN A 189 18.86 4.35 -6.02
C ASN A 189 17.53 3.83 -6.59
N SER A 190 16.58 4.72 -6.86
CA SER A 190 15.29 4.33 -7.44
C SER A 190 15.32 4.23 -8.97
N ARG A 191 16.52 4.29 -9.59
CA ARG A 191 16.73 4.32 -11.04
C ARG A 191 16.01 5.50 -11.71
N GLY A 192 15.86 6.59 -10.95
CA GLY A 192 15.17 7.81 -11.37
C GLY A 192 13.64 7.69 -11.38
N VAL A 193 13.09 6.69 -10.71
CA VAL A 193 11.64 6.54 -10.52
C VAL A 193 11.21 7.18 -9.19
N PRO A 194 10.14 7.98 -9.14
CA PRO A 194 9.60 8.44 -7.87
C PRO A 194 9.22 7.27 -6.96
N PHE A 195 9.42 7.42 -5.65
CA PHE A 195 9.09 6.35 -4.70
C PHE A 195 8.59 6.86 -3.35
N ILE A 196 7.82 6.00 -2.67
CA ILE A 196 7.48 6.12 -1.25
C ILE A 196 7.67 4.74 -0.62
N ALA A 197 8.41 4.67 0.48
CA ALA A 197 8.74 3.42 1.16
C ALA A 197 8.69 3.57 2.68
N VAL A 198 8.54 2.44 3.39
CA VAL A 198 8.65 2.36 4.85
C VAL A 198 9.93 1.60 5.17
N GLN A 199 10.91 2.21 5.81
CA GLN A 199 12.20 1.58 6.11
C GLN A 199 12.07 0.37 7.05
N GLY A 200 13.14 -0.42 7.16
CA GLY A 200 13.21 -1.56 8.05
C GLY A 200 12.23 -2.69 7.69
N ARG A 201 11.67 -3.35 8.70
CA ARG A 201 10.85 -4.56 8.53
C ARG A 201 9.36 -4.28 8.34
N ARG A 202 8.90 -3.09 8.75
CA ARG A 202 7.50 -2.68 8.71
C ARG A 202 7.03 -2.49 7.27
N GLY A 203 5.74 -2.63 7.03
CA GLY A 203 5.14 -2.59 5.71
C GLY A 203 3.84 -3.36 5.74
N GLY A 204 3.46 -3.93 4.59
CA GLY A 204 2.35 -4.85 4.51
C GLY A 204 1.32 -4.42 3.49
N SER A 205 0.46 -5.36 3.12
CA SER A 205 -0.55 -5.11 2.09
C SER A 205 -1.56 -4.04 2.47
N ALA A 206 -1.91 -3.91 3.76
CA ALA A 206 -2.79 -2.86 4.26
C ALA A 206 -2.17 -1.46 4.09
N MET A 207 -0.87 -1.32 4.34
CA MET A 207 -0.15 -0.06 4.12
C MET A 207 -0.05 0.24 2.62
N ALA A 208 0.32 -0.74 1.78
CA ALA A 208 0.45 -0.53 0.35
C ALA A 208 -0.89 -0.13 -0.30
N SER A 209 -2.00 -0.77 0.07
CA SER A 209 -3.32 -0.39 -0.42
C SER A 209 -3.76 0.96 0.13
N ALA A 210 -3.48 1.28 1.40
CA ALA A 210 -3.77 2.58 1.99
C ALA A 210 -3.02 3.73 1.30
N ALA A 211 -1.77 3.49 0.88
CA ALA A 211 -1.00 4.46 0.08
C ALA A 211 -1.66 4.70 -1.29
N VAL A 212 -2.06 3.64 -2.01
CA VAL A 212 -2.80 3.80 -3.28
C VAL A 212 -4.11 4.57 -3.06
N ASN A 213 -4.87 4.23 -2.02
CA ASN A 213 -6.12 4.93 -1.69
C ASN A 213 -5.90 6.41 -1.36
N ALA A 214 -4.77 6.75 -0.71
CA ALA A 214 -4.38 8.13 -0.44
C ALA A 214 -4.07 8.92 -1.72
N LEU A 215 -3.34 8.30 -2.67
CA LEU A 215 -3.04 8.91 -3.96
C LEU A 215 -4.31 9.14 -4.78
N ALA A 216 -5.28 8.23 -4.67
CA ALA A 216 -6.50 8.23 -5.45
C ALA A 216 -7.55 9.25 -4.95
N GLY A 217 -7.79 9.31 -3.63
CA GLY A 217 -8.86 10.10 -3.04
C GLY A 217 -8.50 10.87 -1.76
N GLY A 218 -7.22 10.96 -1.41
CA GLY A 218 -6.77 11.63 -0.19
C GLY A 218 -7.37 10.99 1.07
N LEU A 219 -7.88 11.83 1.98
CA LEU A 219 -8.54 11.40 3.22
C LEU A 219 -10.05 11.16 3.07
N GLY A 220 -10.59 11.15 1.86
CA GLY A 220 -12.00 10.81 1.63
C GLY A 220 -12.34 9.44 2.23
N ALA A 221 -13.45 9.39 2.96
CA ALA A 221 -14.09 8.13 3.34
C ALA A 221 -14.92 7.61 2.16
N ASN A 222 -15.28 6.32 2.21
CA ASN A 222 -16.32 5.81 1.32
C ASN A 222 -17.66 6.34 1.80
N ASP A 223 -18.11 7.43 1.19
CA ASP A 223 -19.51 7.87 1.25
C ASP A 223 -20.36 7.10 0.23
#